data_AF-A0AAT9QR33-F1
#
_entry.id   AF-A0AAT9QR33-F1
#
_cell.length_a   1.000
_cell.length_b   1.000
_cell.length_c   1.000
_cell.angle_alpha   90.00
_cell.angle_beta   90.00
_cell.angle_gamma   90.00
#
_symmetry.space_group_name_H-M   'P 1'
#
loop_
_entity.id
_entity.type
_entity.pdbx_description
1 polymer ?
#
loop_
_entity_poly.entity_id
_entity_poly.type
_entity_poly.pdbx_seq_one_letter_code
_entity_poly.pdbx_strand_id
1 'polypeptide(L)'
;METQAQEDARRWLAERGVVEVGDRWVGVEGPERPFTANEIAHSWAGEVFTDESMDVAEQARLAFGMLDLLDDYWVTCEIRFADRGSQGPLPADVLWGGYRRRLEADRDAEAVSYSLWVDWFEDRETAATAFAEVLGNDIDHVVAEGSDAPLRRASRVLACSGPVPWLVKQKVYDTVVRLPALHVPLFKGLLAGYHDVYGDLEPTAALALLARLQLPADTPNLPELRSVLVAGHRNHYRSPHAWDDAVRASTN
;
A
#
# COMPACT_ATOMS: atom_id res chain seq x y z
N MET A 1 21.03 -1.32 7.14
CA MET A 1 21.94 -0.36 6.48
C MET A 1 21.11 0.87 6.19
N GLU A 2 21.51 2.00 6.75
CA GLU A 2 20.81 3.25 6.54
C GLU A 2 20.96 3.70 5.08
N THR A 3 19.90 4.27 4.49
CA THR A 3 19.95 4.73 3.09
C THR A 3 20.38 6.19 3.03
N GLN A 4 20.99 6.61 1.91
CA GLN A 4 21.36 8.02 1.70
C GLN A 4 20.17 8.97 1.90
N ALA A 5 18.97 8.57 1.46
CA ALA A 5 17.76 9.37 1.62
C ALA A 5 17.38 9.57 3.10
N GLN A 6 17.58 8.55 3.94
CA GLN A 6 17.33 8.63 5.37
C GLN A 6 18.34 9.56 6.06
N GLU A 7 19.62 9.51 5.67
CA GLU A 7 20.65 10.42 6.16
C GLU A 7 20.38 11.88 5.76
N ASP A 8 19.93 12.10 4.52
CA ASP A 8 19.58 13.43 4.02
C ASP A 8 18.34 13.98 4.74
N ALA A 9 17.34 13.14 5.02
CA ALA A 9 16.18 13.51 5.85
C ALA A 9 16.59 13.88 7.28
N ARG A 10 17.50 13.11 7.90
CA ARG A 10 18.03 13.44 9.23
C ARG A 10 18.80 14.75 9.21
N ARG A 11 19.63 15.00 8.19
CA ARG A 11 20.38 16.25 8.04
C ARG A 11 19.44 17.44 7.88
N TRP A 12 18.44 17.31 7.02
CA TRP A 12 17.46 18.36 6.76
C TRP A 12 16.63 18.72 8.00
N LEU A 13 16.27 17.73 8.84
CA LEU A 13 15.67 17.95 10.16
C LEU A 13 16.62 18.65 11.13
N ALA A 14 17.90 18.24 11.15
CA ALA A 14 18.90 18.85 12.03
C ALA A 14 19.18 20.32 11.71
N GLU A 15 19.17 20.70 10.42
CA GLU A 15 19.26 22.09 9.97
C GLU A 15 18.08 22.94 10.46
N ARG A 16 16.96 22.30 10.79
CA ARG A 16 15.75 22.91 11.38
C ARG A 16 15.68 22.76 12.91
N GLY A 17 16.78 22.35 13.53
CA GLY A 17 16.90 22.24 14.98
C GLY A 17 16.23 21.00 15.57
N VAL A 18 15.91 20.00 14.75
CA VAL A 18 15.35 18.71 15.20
C VAL A 18 16.39 17.61 15.05
N VAL A 19 16.78 16.99 16.17
CA VAL A 19 17.83 15.97 16.19
C VAL A 19 17.33 14.67 16.82
N GLU A 20 17.79 13.54 16.27
CA GLU A 20 17.53 12.21 16.81
C GLU A 20 18.49 11.94 17.98
N VAL A 21 17.94 11.58 19.14
CA VAL A 21 18.68 11.23 20.36
C VAL A 21 18.13 9.92 20.92
N GLY A 22 18.80 8.81 20.60
CA GLY A 22 18.29 7.48 20.95
C GLY A 22 17.05 7.14 20.12
N ASP A 23 15.95 6.80 20.79
CA ASP A 23 14.65 6.50 20.20
C ASP A 23 13.69 7.71 20.16
N ARG A 24 14.24 8.92 20.31
CA ARG A 24 13.47 10.16 20.49
C ARG A 24 13.98 11.28 19.61
N TRP A 25 13.13 12.27 19.39
CA TRP A 25 13.47 13.48 18.66
C TRP A 25 13.47 14.67 19.60
N VAL A 26 14.49 15.53 19.52
CA VAL A 26 14.61 16.72 20.35
C VAL A 26 14.63 17.95 19.45
N GLY A 27 13.73 18.90 19.71
CA GLY A 27 13.70 20.19 19.02
C GLY A 27 14.33 21.32 19.82
N VAL A 28 14.13 22.55 19.34
CA VAL A 28 14.67 23.78 19.94
C VAL A 28 14.19 24.03 21.39
N GLU A 29 13.03 23.48 21.76
CA GLU A 29 12.48 23.54 23.13
C GLU A 29 13.33 22.76 24.16
N GLY A 30 14.29 21.96 23.71
CA GLY A 30 15.21 21.20 24.55
C GLY A 30 14.73 19.79 24.89
N PRO A 31 15.58 19.00 25.57
CA PRO A 31 15.35 17.55 25.78
C PRO A 31 14.22 17.23 26.78
N GLU A 32 13.65 18.23 27.44
CA GLU A 32 12.60 18.05 28.45
C GLU A 32 11.26 17.60 27.83
N ARG A 33 11.06 17.88 26.54
CA ARG A 33 9.90 17.43 25.78
C ARG A 33 10.34 16.84 24.43
N PRO A 34 10.70 15.55 24.40
CA PRO A 34 10.99 14.87 23.15
C PRO A 34 9.72 14.75 22.29
N PHE A 35 9.88 14.89 20.98
CA PHE A 35 8.86 14.58 20.00
C PHE A 35 8.84 13.09 19.67
N THR A 36 7.65 12.59 19.40
CA THR A 36 7.40 11.29 18.77
C THR A 36 7.60 11.36 17.26
N ALA A 37 7.84 10.23 16.59
CA ALA A 37 7.94 10.18 15.12
C ALA A 37 6.69 10.74 14.43
N ASN A 38 5.50 10.46 14.98
CA ASN A 38 4.22 11.01 14.53
C ASN A 38 4.16 12.54 14.63
N GLU A 39 4.61 13.13 15.74
CA GLU A 39 4.69 14.59 15.87
C GLU A 39 5.70 15.19 14.89
N ILE A 40 6.82 14.50 14.64
CA ILE A 40 7.77 14.93 13.61
C ILE A 40 7.12 14.90 12.22
N ALA A 41 6.44 13.81 11.87
CA ALA A 41 5.78 13.65 10.58
C ALA A 41 4.74 14.76 10.35
N HIS A 42 3.88 15.04 11.33
CA HIS A 42 2.85 16.08 11.22
C HIS A 42 3.41 17.50 11.13
N SER A 43 4.56 17.76 11.75
CA SER A 43 5.10 19.12 11.81
C SER A 43 6.02 19.43 10.63
N TRP A 44 6.77 18.44 10.12
CA TRP A 44 7.83 18.69 9.13
C TRP A 44 7.65 18.01 7.78
N ALA A 45 6.83 16.95 7.64
CA ALA A 45 6.74 16.26 6.34
C ALA A 45 6.12 17.15 5.25
N GLY A 46 5.17 18.03 5.60
CA GLY A 46 4.61 19.01 4.67
C GLY A 46 5.60 20.13 4.32
N GLU A 47 6.50 20.50 5.24
CA GLU A 47 7.52 21.53 5.02
C GLU A 47 8.55 21.13 3.96
N VAL A 48 8.76 19.83 3.74
CA VAL A 48 9.62 19.36 2.64
C VAL A 48 9.15 19.91 1.29
N PHE A 49 7.83 19.97 1.07
CA PHE A 49 7.25 20.39 -0.19
C PHE A 49 7.12 21.91 -0.34
N THR A 50 7.46 22.69 0.70
CA THR A 50 7.50 24.16 0.65
C THR A 50 8.92 24.70 0.62
N ASP A 51 9.93 23.84 0.66
CA ASP A 51 11.34 24.22 0.59
C ASP A 51 11.72 24.55 -0.87
N GLU A 52 11.69 25.84 -1.20
CA GLU A 52 12.00 26.38 -2.53
C GLU A 52 13.47 26.21 -2.93
N SER A 53 14.35 25.75 -2.03
CA SER A 53 15.74 25.45 -2.36
C SER A 53 15.93 24.12 -3.09
N MET A 54 14.90 23.25 -3.06
CA MET A 54 14.90 21.93 -3.70
C MET A 54 13.95 21.91 -4.90
N ASP A 55 14.30 21.14 -5.93
CA ASP A 55 13.34 20.80 -6.98
C ASP A 55 12.30 19.76 -6.49
N VAL A 56 11.19 19.62 -7.21
CA VAL A 56 10.10 18.71 -6.81
C VAL A 56 10.55 17.25 -6.71
N ALA A 57 11.53 16.83 -7.52
CA ALA A 57 12.05 15.46 -7.46
C ALA A 57 12.90 15.25 -6.20
N GLU A 58 13.70 16.24 -5.82
CA GLU A 58 14.47 16.28 -4.57
C GLU A 58 13.55 16.28 -3.36
N GLN A 59 12.51 17.12 -3.35
CA GLN A 59 11.48 17.15 -2.31
C GLN A 59 10.82 15.77 -2.13
N ALA A 60 10.39 15.14 -3.23
CA ALA A 60 9.77 13.81 -3.17
C ALA A 60 10.75 12.74 -2.65
N ARG A 61 12.03 12.78 -3.06
CA ARG A 61 13.06 11.85 -2.54
C ARG A 61 13.30 12.06 -1.05
N LEU A 62 13.34 13.31 -0.60
CA LEU A 62 13.52 13.65 0.80
C LEU A 62 12.33 13.22 1.65
N ALA A 63 11.09 13.46 1.21
CA ALA A 63 9.88 13.00 1.89
C ALA A 63 9.87 11.47 2.05
N PHE A 64 10.31 10.75 1.02
CA PHE A 64 10.53 9.31 1.10
C PHE A 64 11.64 8.93 2.10
N GLY A 65 12.71 9.72 2.19
CA GLY A 65 13.72 9.59 3.24
C GLY A 65 13.15 9.81 4.65
N MET A 66 12.26 10.78 4.83
CA MET A 66 11.54 11.00 6.09
C MET A 66 10.63 9.81 6.42
N LEU A 67 9.96 9.22 5.43
CA LEU A 67 9.18 8.01 5.63
C LEU A 67 10.07 6.85 6.08
N ASP A 68 11.29 6.73 5.54
CA ASP A 68 12.21 5.68 5.98
C ASP A 68 12.72 5.88 7.41
N LEU A 69 12.84 7.14 7.82
CA LEU A 69 13.35 7.56 9.12
C LEU A 69 12.29 7.46 10.22
N LEU A 70 11.06 7.83 9.91
CA LEU A 70 9.97 7.97 10.89
C LEU A 70 9.02 6.77 10.89
N ASP A 71 8.96 6.03 9.78
CA ASP A 71 8.02 4.92 9.53
C ASP A 71 6.56 5.29 9.82
N ASP A 72 6.20 6.54 9.55
CA ASP A 72 4.90 7.11 9.91
C ASP A 72 4.04 7.34 8.66
N TYR A 73 2.79 6.88 8.72
CA TYR A 73 1.81 7.02 7.65
C TYR A 73 1.56 8.48 7.26
N TRP A 74 1.63 9.43 8.19
CA TRP A 74 1.36 10.84 7.86
C TRP A 74 2.32 11.40 6.80
N VAL A 75 3.55 10.89 6.72
CA VAL A 75 4.48 11.28 5.65
C VAL A 75 3.92 10.92 4.27
N THR A 76 3.19 9.81 4.15
CA THR A 76 2.53 9.41 2.90
C THR A 76 1.32 10.29 2.55
N CYS A 77 0.60 10.79 3.56
CA CYS A 77 -0.44 11.81 3.36
C CYS A 77 0.14 13.06 2.72
N GLU A 78 1.27 13.58 3.23
CA GLU A 78 1.91 14.77 2.69
C GLU A 78 2.42 14.56 1.26
N ILE A 79 2.95 13.36 0.95
CA ILE A 79 3.29 12.99 -0.43
C ILE A 79 2.05 13.03 -1.34
N ARG A 80 0.91 12.50 -0.87
CA ARG A 80 -0.35 12.52 -1.61
C ARG A 80 -0.90 13.94 -1.79
N PHE A 81 -0.82 14.78 -0.76
CA PHE A 81 -1.26 16.18 -0.83
C PHE A 81 -0.38 16.98 -1.79
N ALA A 82 0.94 16.77 -1.79
CA ALA A 82 1.84 17.38 -2.74
C ALA A 82 1.53 16.97 -4.18
N ASP A 83 1.26 15.68 -4.44
CA ASP A 83 0.90 15.16 -5.77
C ASP A 83 -0.40 15.74 -6.33
N ARG A 84 -1.38 16.05 -5.48
CA ARG A 84 -2.63 16.71 -5.90
C ARG A 84 -2.58 18.24 -5.80
N GLY A 85 -1.54 18.77 -5.17
CA GLY A 85 -1.41 20.18 -4.80
C GLY A 85 -0.63 21.01 -5.82
N SER A 86 -0.03 22.10 -5.34
CA SER A 86 0.75 23.04 -6.16
C SER A 86 2.06 22.46 -6.72
N GLN A 87 2.56 21.39 -6.11
CA GLN A 87 3.78 20.67 -6.45
C GLN A 87 3.48 19.54 -7.45
N GLY A 88 2.21 19.24 -7.64
CA GLY A 88 1.71 18.12 -8.41
C GLY A 88 1.61 18.39 -9.92
N PRO A 89 1.59 17.34 -10.75
CA PRO A 89 1.85 15.95 -10.36
C PRO A 89 3.33 15.74 -10.00
N LEU A 90 3.60 14.92 -8.98
CA LEU A 90 4.98 14.56 -8.65
C LEU A 90 5.60 13.75 -9.80
N PRO A 91 6.93 13.81 -10.01
CA PRO A 91 7.60 12.98 -11.02
C PRO A 91 7.30 11.49 -10.81
N ALA A 92 6.64 10.87 -11.79
CA ALA A 92 6.11 9.51 -11.68
C ALA A 92 7.18 8.46 -11.37
N ASP A 93 8.38 8.60 -11.95
CA ASP A 93 9.52 7.72 -11.70
C ASP A 93 10.01 7.81 -10.25
N VAL A 94 9.98 9.00 -9.65
CA VAL A 94 10.35 9.24 -8.26
C VAL A 94 9.27 8.72 -7.31
N LEU A 95 8.01 9.07 -7.58
CA LEU A 95 6.85 8.66 -6.79
C LEU A 95 6.75 7.13 -6.73
N TRP A 96 6.51 6.50 -7.89
CA TRP A 96 6.27 5.07 -7.95
C TRP A 96 7.54 4.25 -7.75
N GLY A 97 8.72 4.78 -8.13
CA GLY A 97 9.99 4.20 -7.73
C GLY A 97 10.17 4.18 -6.21
N GLY A 98 9.73 5.22 -5.50
CA GLY A 98 9.75 5.29 -4.05
C GLY A 98 8.83 4.27 -3.38
N TYR A 99 7.59 4.10 -3.87
CA TYR A 99 6.68 3.05 -3.39
C TYR A 99 7.25 1.65 -3.64
N ARG A 100 7.68 1.36 -4.88
CA ARG A 100 8.21 0.04 -5.25
C ARG A 100 9.40 -0.36 -4.38
N ARG A 101 10.40 0.52 -4.20
CA ARG A 101 11.58 0.22 -3.37
C ARG A 101 11.20 -0.20 -1.94
N ARG A 102 10.22 0.47 -1.32
CA ARG A 102 9.80 0.16 0.05
C ARG A 102 8.98 -1.11 0.13
N LEU A 103 8.15 -1.38 -0.88
CA LEU A 103 7.41 -2.64 -0.99
C LEU A 103 8.34 -3.83 -1.28
N GLU A 104 9.50 -3.61 -1.89
CA GLU A 104 10.52 -4.64 -2.17
C GLU A 104 11.46 -4.88 -0.97
N ALA A 105 11.58 -3.92 -0.05
CA ALA A 105 12.49 -4.02 1.09
C ALA A 105 12.12 -5.16 2.06
N ASP A 106 13.12 -5.69 2.79
CA ASP A 106 12.90 -6.78 3.76
C ASP A 106 12.09 -6.34 4.98
N ARG A 107 12.22 -5.05 5.38
CA ARG A 107 11.41 -4.47 6.45
C ARG A 107 9.93 -4.45 6.09
N ASP A 108 9.07 -4.42 7.10
CA ASP A 108 7.64 -4.22 6.87
C ASP A 108 7.36 -2.88 6.19
N ALA A 109 6.26 -2.84 5.45
CA ALA A 109 5.86 -1.71 4.62
C ALA A 109 4.42 -1.31 4.97
N GLU A 110 4.08 -1.29 6.27
CA GLU A 110 2.72 -1.07 6.75
C GLU A 110 2.20 0.31 6.33
N ALA A 111 2.92 1.38 6.66
CA ALA A 111 2.57 2.75 6.24
C ALA A 111 2.39 2.87 4.72
N VAL A 112 3.27 2.23 3.94
CA VAL A 112 3.22 2.24 2.47
C VAL A 112 2.03 1.44 1.93
N SER A 113 1.75 0.27 2.51
CA SER A 113 0.63 -0.59 2.09
C SER A 113 -0.71 0.01 2.48
N TYR A 114 -0.78 0.66 3.64
CA TYR A 114 -1.95 1.39 4.10
C TYR A 114 -2.19 2.63 3.23
N SER A 115 -1.16 3.41 2.91
CA SER A 115 -1.27 4.52 1.96
C SER A 115 -1.77 4.05 0.60
N LEU A 116 -1.18 2.98 0.03
CA LEU A 116 -1.69 2.39 -1.21
C LEU A 116 -3.18 2.06 -1.13
N TRP A 117 -3.63 1.48 -0.03
CA TRP A 117 -5.03 1.17 0.19
C TRP A 117 -5.89 2.45 0.22
N VAL A 118 -5.66 3.36 1.18
CA VAL A 118 -6.55 4.51 1.45
C VAL A 118 -6.35 5.71 0.51
N ASP A 119 -5.10 6.05 0.17
CA ASP A 119 -4.80 7.28 -0.57
C ASP A 119 -4.88 7.08 -2.08
N TRP A 120 -4.56 5.88 -2.56
CA TRP A 120 -4.37 5.62 -3.99
C TRP A 120 -5.41 4.67 -4.59
N PHE A 121 -5.71 3.54 -3.93
CA PHE A 121 -6.62 2.52 -4.46
C PHE A 121 -8.09 2.82 -4.19
N GLU A 122 -8.43 3.44 -3.06
CA GLU A 122 -9.80 3.89 -2.80
C GLU A 122 -10.22 5.08 -3.69
N ASP A 123 -9.25 5.86 -4.19
CA ASP A 123 -9.52 6.93 -5.15
C ASP A 123 -9.62 6.39 -6.58
N ARG A 124 -10.85 6.39 -7.12
CA ARG A 124 -11.16 5.90 -8.48
C ARG A 124 -10.40 6.63 -9.60
N GLU A 125 -9.95 7.86 -9.37
CA GLU A 125 -9.16 8.61 -10.36
C GLU A 125 -7.72 8.10 -10.44
N THR A 126 -7.19 7.54 -9.34
CA THR A 126 -5.78 7.14 -9.26
C THR A 126 -5.54 5.64 -9.17
N ALA A 127 -6.56 4.86 -8.79
CA ALA A 127 -6.42 3.42 -8.54
C ALA A 127 -5.82 2.64 -9.73
N ALA A 128 -6.25 2.96 -10.95
CA ALA A 128 -5.76 2.31 -12.16
C ALA A 128 -4.26 2.57 -12.39
N THR A 129 -3.85 3.84 -12.32
CA THR A 129 -2.46 4.25 -12.50
C THR A 129 -1.58 3.70 -11.38
N ALA A 130 -1.99 3.90 -10.12
CA ALA A 130 -1.21 3.43 -8.97
C ALA A 130 -0.97 1.91 -9.03
N PHE A 131 -2.03 1.12 -9.26
CA PHE A 131 -1.92 -0.34 -9.34
C PHE A 131 -1.05 -0.80 -10.52
N ALA A 132 -1.16 -0.14 -11.67
CA ALA A 132 -0.30 -0.40 -12.81
C ALA A 132 1.18 -0.12 -12.47
N GLU A 133 1.47 1.01 -11.85
CA GLU A 133 2.83 1.45 -11.56
C GLU A 133 3.53 0.62 -10.47
N VAL A 134 2.81 0.19 -9.44
CA VAL A 134 3.41 -0.62 -8.36
C VAL A 134 3.46 -2.12 -8.64
N LEU A 135 2.68 -2.63 -9.61
CA LEU A 135 2.62 -4.06 -9.91
C LEU A 135 2.23 -4.41 -11.35
N GLY A 136 1.19 -3.75 -11.90
CA GLY A 136 0.56 -4.20 -13.13
C GLY A 136 1.48 -4.14 -14.37
N ASN A 137 2.38 -3.17 -14.44
CA ASN A 137 3.25 -2.92 -15.59
C ASN A 137 4.31 -4.01 -15.79
N ASP A 138 4.73 -4.71 -14.74
CA ASP A 138 5.82 -5.69 -14.78
C ASP A 138 5.43 -7.06 -14.19
N ILE A 139 4.14 -7.33 -13.96
CA ILE A 139 3.69 -8.59 -13.35
C ILE A 139 4.13 -9.85 -14.10
N ASP A 140 4.18 -9.82 -15.44
CA ASP A 140 4.64 -10.95 -16.24
C ASP A 140 6.11 -11.30 -15.92
N HIS A 141 6.94 -10.28 -15.71
CA HIS A 141 8.34 -10.45 -15.33
C HIS A 141 8.48 -10.98 -13.90
N VAL A 142 7.71 -10.44 -12.94
CA VAL A 142 7.68 -10.94 -11.56
C VAL A 142 7.33 -12.43 -11.51
N VAL A 143 6.30 -12.84 -12.26
CA VAL A 143 5.85 -14.23 -12.31
C VAL A 143 6.85 -15.14 -13.03
N ALA A 144 7.60 -14.62 -14.01
CA ALA A 144 8.58 -15.39 -14.76
C ALA A 144 9.90 -15.59 -14.01
N GLU A 145 10.41 -14.55 -13.34
CA GLU A 145 11.71 -14.62 -12.66
C GLU A 145 11.62 -15.14 -11.24
N GLY A 146 10.57 -14.78 -10.50
CA GLY A 146 10.37 -15.22 -9.13
C GLY A 146 11.46 -14.76 -8.14
N SER A 147 12.07 -13.60 -8.37
CA SER A 147 13.07 -13.02 -7.46
C SER A 147 12.43 -12.47 -6.19
N ASP A 148 13.11 -12.61 -5.05
CA ASP A 148 12.54 -12.36 -3.72
C ASP A 148 11.95 -10.95 -3.55
N ALA A 149 12.68 -9.91 -3.98
CA ALA A 149 12.27 -8.52 -3.81
C ALA A 149 10.97 -8.18 -4.59
N PRO A 150 10.89 -8.41 -5.92
CA PRO A 150 9.63 -8.24 -6.65
C PRO A 150 8.49 -9.13 -6.15
N LEU A 151 8.78 -10.35 -5.67
CA LEU A 151 7.76 -11.21 -5.06
C LEU A 151 7.20 -10.63 -3.75
N ARG A 152 8.05 -10.06 -2.89
CA ARG A 152 7.58 -9.34 -1.69
C ARG A 152 6.67 -8.18 -2.05
N ARG A 153 7.05 -7.37 -3.04
CA ARG A 153 6.22 -6.28 -3.54
C ARG A 153 4.88 -6.79 -4.06
N ALA A 154 4.89 -7.80 -4.93
CA ALA A 154 3.67 -8.39 -5.46
C ALA A 154 2.76 -8.93 -4.35
N SER A 155 3.31 -9.65 -3.38
CA SER A 155 2.58 -10.15 -2.22
C SER A 155 1.90 -9.01 -1.44
N ARG A 156 2.62 -7.94 -1.13
CA ARG A 156 2.09 -6.79 -0.39
C ARG A 156 1.00 -6.06 -1.17
N VAL A 157 1.25 -5.73 -2.44
CA VAL A 157 0.28 -5.03 -3.30
C VAL A 157 -0.98 -5.87 -3.53
N LEU A 158 -0.85 -7.18 -3.76
CA LEU A 158 -2.01 -8.06 -3.91
C LEU A 158 -2.86 -8.07 -2.64
N ALA A 159 -2.24 -8.19 -1.46
CA ALA A 159 -2.94 -8.26 -0.20
C ALA A 159 -3.74 -6.98 0.12
N CYS A 160 -3.28 -5.79 -0.29
CA CYS A 160 -3.99 -4.53 -0.08
C CYS A 160 -4.80 -4.04 -1.29
N SER A 161 -4.85 -4.79 -2.40
CA SER A 161 -5.57 -4.40 -3.63
C SER A 161 -7.10 -4.54 -3.58
N GLY A 162 -7.68 -4.57 -2.38
CA GLY A 162 -9.13 -4.67 -2.15
C GLY A 162 -9.93 -3.60 -2.91
N PRO A 163 -9.68 -2.30 -2.69
CA PRO A 163 -10.41 -1.22 -3.34
C PRO A 163 -10.19 -1.10 -4.84
N VAL A 164 -9.10 -1.68 -5.37
CA VAL A 164 -8.79 -1.58 -6.81
C VAL A 164 -9.95 -2.17 -7.62
N PRO A 165 -10.52 -1.44 -8.59
CA PRO A 165 -11.65 -1.92 -9.38
C PRO A 165 -11.34 -3.24 -10.08
N TRP A 166 -12.33 -4.14 -10.15
CA TRP A 166 -12.15 -5.47 -10.75
C TRP A 166 -11.50 -5.43 -12.15
N LEU A 167 -12.00 -4.57 -13.04
CA LEU A 167 -11.49 -4.46 -14.42
C LEU A 167 -10.02 -4.05 -14.51
N VAL A 168 -9.50 -3.35 -13.49
CA VAL A 168 -8.09 -2.95 -13.40
C VAL A 168 -7.24 -4.15 -12.97
N LYS A 169 -7.66 -4.88 -11.93
CA LYS A 169 -6.84 -5.94 -11.32
C LYS A 169 -6.97 -7.31 -11.96
N GLN A 170 -8.02 -7.57 -12.74
CA GLN A 170 -8.32 -8.90 -13.29
C GLN A 170 -7.13 -9.50 -14.07
N LYS A 171 -6.53 -8.75 -14.99
CA LYS A 171 -5.39 -9.24 -15.79
C LYS A 171 -4.19 -9.63 -14.91
N VAL A 172 -3.90 -8.82 -13.90
CA VAL A 172 -2.82 -9.09 -12.95
C VAL A 172 -3.14 -10.36 -12.14
N TYR A 173 -4.37 -10.49 -11.65
CA TYR A 173 -4.80 -11.68 -10.90
C TYR A 173 -4.73 -12.97 -11.76
N ASP A 174 -5.17 -12.90 -13.02
CA ASP A 174 -5.08 -14.01 -13.97
C ASP A 174 -3.63 -14.42 -14.31
N THR A 175 -2.70 -13.48 -14.17
CA THR A 175 -1.27 -13.71 -14.36
C THR A 175 -0.67 -14.36 -13.11
N VAL A 176 -0.98 -13.81 -11.94
CA VAL A 176 -0.47 -14.23 -10.63
C VAL A 176 -0.85 -15.65 -10.26
N VAL A 177 -2.03 -16.12 -10.67
CA VAL A 177 -2.47 -17.50 -10.41
C VAL A 177 -1.51 -18.56 -10.97
N ARG A 178 -0.61 -18.21 -11.90
CA ARG A 178 0.45 -19.10 -12.42
C ARG A 178 1.57 -19.36 -11.41
N LEU A 179 1.64 -18.57 -10.32
CA LEU A 179 2.69 -18.65 -9.30
C LEU A 179 2.09 -18.95 -7.90
N PRO A 180 2.19 -20.20 -7.41
CA PRO A 180 1.61 -20.62 -6.12
C PRO A 180 2.03 -19.76 -4.92
N ALA A 181 3.26 -19.24 -4.91
CA ALA A 181 3.77 -18.39 -3.84
C ALA A 181 2.93 -17.12 -3.59
N LEU A 182 2.13 -16.69 -4.58
CA LEU A 182 1.29 -15.50 -4.50
C LEU A 182 -0.21 -15.81 -4.31
N HIS A 183 -0.60 -17.08 -4.16
CA HIS A 183 -2.02 -17.46 -4.06
C HIS A 183 -2.68 -16.95 -2.77
N VAL A 184 -1.99 -17.02 -1.64
CA VAL A 184 -2.50 -16.49 -0.36
C VAL A 184 -2.66 -14.96 -0.40
N PRO A 185 -1.66 -14.18 -0.86
CA PRO A 185 -1.84 -12.74 -1.08
C PRO A 185 -2.97 -12.37 -2.04
N LEU A 186 -3.13 -13.10 -3.15
CA LEU A 186 -4.23 -12.90 -4.08
C LEU A 186 -5.58 -13.17 -3.41
N PHE A 187 -5.70 -14.24 -2.61
CA PHE A 187 -6.89 -14.50 -1.81
C PHE A 187 -7.19 -13.36 -0.83
N LYS A 188 -6.17 -12.82 -0.14
CA LYS A 188 -6.33 -11.65 0.74
C LYS A 188 -6.88 -10.44 -0.02
N GLY A 189 -6.38 -10.17 -1.23
CA GLY A 189 -6.89 -9.10 -2.09
C GLY A 189 -8.35 -9.30 -2.52
N LEU A 190 -8.76 -10.54 -2.81
CA LEU A 190 -10.17 -10.86 -3.09
C LEU A 190 -11.06 -10.65 -1.86
N LEU A 191 -10.63 -11.16 -0.70
CA LEU A 191 -11.36 -11.01 0.56
C LEU A 191 -11.51 -9.52 0.93
N ALA A 192 -10.41 -8.77 0.85
CA ALA A 192 -10.44 -7.32 1.04
C ALA A 192 -11.39 -6.66 0.05
N GLY A 193 -11.35 -7.03 -1.24
CA GLY A 193 -12.25 -6.47 -2.25
C GLY A 193 -13.74 -6.74 -2.01
N TYR A 194 -14.09 -7.83 -1.32
CA TYR A 194 -15.46 -8.04 -0.87
C TYR A 194 -15.83 -7.12 0.31
N HIS A 195 -14.89 -6.88 1.23
CA HIS A 195 -15.10 -6.02 2.40
C HIS A 195 -14.87 -4.53 2.14
N ASP A 196 -14.49 -4.16 0.93
CA ASP A 196 -14.18 -2.80 0.53
C ASP A 196 -15.35 -2.17 -0.25
N VAL A 197 -15.63 -0.89 0.01
CA VAL A 197 -16.72 -0.17 -0.64
C VAL A 197 -16.45 0.01 -2.14
N TYR A 198 -15.18 0.05 -2.56
CA TYR A 198 -14.77 0.27 -3.94
C TYR A 198 -14.36 -1.02 -4.67
N GLY A 199 -14.18 -2.14 -3.97
CA GLY A 199 -13.68 -3.37 -4.57
C GLY A 199 -14.59 -4.00 -5.63
N ASP A 200 -15.92 -3.84 -5.50
CA ASP A 200 -16.98 -4.17 -6.47
C ASP A 200 -16.69 -5.45 -7.31
N LEU A 201 -16.41 -6.58 -6.66
CA LEU A 201 -16.01 -7.83 -7.32
C LEU A 201 -17.02 -8.27 -8.38
N GLU A 202 -16.53 -8.97 -9.41
CA GLU A 202 -17.37 -9.69 -10.38
C GLU A 202 -17.52 -11.15 -9.92
N PRO A 203 -18.66 -11.56 -9.32
CA PRO A 203 -18.73 -12.78 -8.53
C PRO A 203 -18.38 -14.06 -9.30
N THR A 204 -18.88 -14.20 -10.53
CA THR A 204 -18.57 -15.36 -11.38
C THR A 204 -17.08 -15.44 -11.73
N ALA A 205 -16.45 -14.31 -12.06
CA ALA A 205 -15.03 -14.28 -12.40
C ALA A 205 -14.15 -14.49 -11.17
N ALA A 206 -14.53 -13.90 -10.02
CA ALA A 206 -13.86 -14.12 -8.74
C ALA A 206 -13.93 -15.59 -8.29
N LEU A 207 -15.07 -16.26 -8.44
CA LEU A 207 -15.20 -17.71 -8.17
C LEU A 207 -14.31 -18.56 -9.08
N ALA A 208 -14.29 -18.26 -10.38
CA ALA A 208 -13.45 -18.97 -11.34
C ALA A 208 -11.95 -18.80 -10.99
N LEU A 209 -11.56 -17.62 -10.52
CA LEU A 209 -10.21 -17.37 -10.04
C LEU A 209 -9.92 -18.14 -8.73
N LEU A 210 -10.82 -18.09 -7.74
CA LEU A 210 -10.68 -18.82 -6.47
C LEU A 210 -10.52 -20.33 -6.66
N ALA A 211 -11.19 -20.91 -7.67
CA ALA A 211 -11.09 -22.33 -7.98
C ALA A 211 -9.71 -22.75 -8.49
N ARG A 212 -8.88 -21.79 -8.94
CA ARG A 212 -7.53 -22.04 -9.46
C ARG A 212 -6.43 -21.84 -8.41
N LEU A 213 -6.77 -21.32 -7.22
CA LEU A 213 -5.81 -21.07 -6.15
C LEU A 213 -5.53 -22.35 -5.35
N GLN A 214 -4.26 -22.61 -5.08
CA GLN A 214 -3.76 -23.63 -4.17
C GLN A 214 -3.64 -23.00 -2.77
N LEU A 215 -4.77 -22.98 -2.07
CA LEU A 215 -4.85 -22.44 -0.71
C LEU A 215 -4.76 -23.58 0.33
N PRO A 216 -4.17 -23.34 1.51
CA PRO A 216 -4.29 -24.25 2.65
C PRO A 216 -5.75 -24.61 2.94
N ALA A 217 -6.01 -25.86 3.35
CA ALA A 217 -7.37 -26.35 3.56
C ALA A 217 -8.13 -25.59 4.68
N ASP A 218 -7.39 -25.05 5.64
CA ASP A 218 -7.85 -24.28 6.79
C ASP A 218 -7.81 -22.76 6.56
N THR A 219 -7.67 -22.31 5.31
CA THR A 219 -7.65 -20.87 4.98
C THR A 219 -8.90 -20.18 5.54
N PRO A 220 -8.74 -19.27 6.53
CA PRO A 220 -9.87 -18.60 7.14
C PRO A 220 -10.69 -17.81 6.12
N ASN A 221 -12.00 -17.72 6.32
CA ASN A 221 -12.93 -16.93 5.51
C ASN A 221 -13.12 -17.41 4.05
N LEU A 222 -12.44 -18.48 3.62
CA LEU A 222 -12.59 -19.02 2.26
C LEU A 222 -13.99 -19.60 2.00
N PRO A 223 -14.58 -20.43 2.88
CA PRO A 223 -15.96 -20.90 2.71
C PRO A 223 -16.97 -19.76 2.62
N GLU A 224 -16.82 -18.75 3.47
CA GLU A 224 -17.70 -17.58 3.56
C GLU A 224 -17.63 -16.75 2.29
N LEU A 225 -16.41 -16.45 1.82
CA LEU A 225 -16.20 -15.72 0.57
C LEU A 225 -16.79 -16.49 -0.62
N ARG A 226 -16.62 -17.82 -0.69
CA ARG A 226 -17.25 -18.63 -1.75
C ARG A 226 -18.77 -18.54 -1.69
N SER A 227 -19.35 -18.63 -0.49
CA SER A 227 -20.81 -18.59 -0.30
C SER A 227 -21.40 -17.27 -0.81
N VAL A 228 -20.85 -16.13 -0.39
CA VAL A 228 -21.38 -14.81 -0.79
C VAL A 228 -21.21 -14.56 -2.30
N LEU A 229 -20.11 -15.03 -2.90
CA LEU A 229 -19.91 -14.89 -4.34
C LEU A 229 -20.84 -15.82 -5.15
N VAL A 230 -21.15 -17.03 -4.66
CA VAL A 230 -22.13 -17.94 -5.29
C VAL A 230 -23.52 -17.31 -5.31
N ALA A 231 -23.89 -16.60 -4.24
CA ALA A 231 -25.13 -15.84 -4.16
C ALA A 231 -25.11 -14.53 -5.00
N GLY A 232 -24.00 -14.21 -5.66
CA GLY A 232 -23.88 -13.05 -6.55
C GLY A 232 -23.59 -11.73 -5.83
N HIS A 233 -23.19 -11.76 -4.56
CA HIS A 233 -22.86 -10.55 -3.80
C HIS A 233 -21.48 -10.03 -4.20
N ARG A 234 -21.44 -8.76 -4.62
CA ARG A 234 -20.23 -8.10 -5.14
C ARG A 234 -19.34 -7.53 -4.05
N ASN A 235 -19.94 -7.04 -2.96
CA ASN A 235 -19.28 -6.58 -1.76
C ASN A 235 -20.27 -6.56 -0.57
N HIS A 236 -19.72 -6.46 0.63
CA HIS A 236 -20.46 -6.41 1.89
C HIS A 236 -21.40 -5.20 1.95
N TYR A 237 -20.99 -4.04 1.44
CA TYR A 237 -21.78 -2.80 1.54
C TYR A 237 -23.12 -2.86 0.79
N ARG A 238 -23.19 -3.61 -0.32
CA ARG A 238 -24.44 -3.82 -1.06
C ARG A 238 -25.30 -4.96 -0.48
N SER A 239 -24.75 -5.77 0.41
CA SER A 239 -25.41 -6.95 0.98
C SER A 239 -24.88 -7.25 2.38
N PRO A 240 -25.13 -6.36 3.37
CA PRO A 240 -24.43 -6.38 4.66
C PRO A 240 -24.66 -7.67 5.45
N HIS A 241 -25.86 -8.26 5.36
CA HIS A 241 -26.20 -9.48 6.08
C HIS A 241 -25.65 -10.76 5.43
N ALA A 242 -25.26 -10.71 4.14
CA ALA A 242 -24.85 -11.90 3.41
C ALA A 242 -23.59 -12.55 3.99
N TRP A 243 -22.68 -11.75 4.54
CA TRP A 243 -21.48 -12.26 5.21
C TRP A 243 -21.84 -12.99 6.51
N ASP A 244 -22.67 -12.39 7.35
CA ASP A 244 -23.09 -12.99 8.62
C ASP A 244 -23.87 -14.29 8.41
N ASP A 245 -24.72 -14.34 7.38
CA ASP A 245 -25.41 -15.55 6.96
C ASP A 245 -24.42 -16.65 6.53
N ALA A 246 -23.39 -16.29 5.77
CA ALA A 246 -22.35 -17.21 5.35
C ALA A 246 -21.52 -17.76 6.53
N VAL A 247 -21.15 -16.90 7.49
CA VAL A 247 -20.44 -17.30 8.72
C VAL A 247 -21.30 -18.24 9.55
N ARG A 248 -22.60 -17.94 9.73
CA ARG A 248 -23.51 -18.86 10.46
C ARG A 248 -23.62 -20.22 9.78
N ALA A 249 -23.63 -20.25 8.45
CA ALA A 249 -23.73 -21.48 7.69
C ALA A 249 -22.45 -22.33 7.71
N SER A 250 -21.26 -21.72 7.85
CA SER A 250 -19.99 -22.45 7.91
C SER A 250 -19.69 -23.02 9.31
N THR A 251 -20.32 -22.50 10.35
CA THR A 251 -20.18 -22.97 11.74
C THR A 251 -21.12 -24.12 12.14
N ASN A 252 -22.08 -24.47 11.29
CA ASN A 252 -23.06 -25.55 11.50
C ASN A 252 -22.68 -26.82 10.73
#